data_AF-A0A673YV74-F1
#
_entry.id   AF-A0A673YV74-F1
#
_cell.length_a   1.000
_cell.length_b   1.000
_cell.length_c   1.000
_cell.angle_alpha   90.00
_cell.angle_beta   90.00
_cell.angle_gamma   90.00
#
_symmetry.space_group_name_H-M   'P 1'
#
loop_
_entity.id
_entity.type
_entity.pdbx_description
1 polymer ?
#
loop_
_entity_poly.entity_id
_entity_poly.type
_entity_poly.pdbx_seq_one_letter_code
_entity_poly.pdbx_strand_id
1 'polypeptide(L)'
;MFTVSRPPPPPVLPMPPLPHLSITMIYTGLSPLLQTLGTAYSMNFSMKGFDRTSVPSEAQTPISTATAQSFPSSRSGFKAGMRLEGIDPLHPSMFCVLSVAEVIGYRLRLHIDCYSECYDFWVNADSADIRPAGWCESTGHKLHPPKGYNEVEFNWDKYQESCNAPAAPQNLFKSHNSFQVGMKLEAVDRKNPCLVCVASVADIVDNRFLVHFDNWDDTYDYWCDASSPHIHPVGWCQDHGRPLTAPQGHPNPEHFLWEEYLEDNGSTAVPSQAFCMRAPHSFPVNMKLEAVDRRNPMLVRVATVADTEDYRVKIRFDGWHEKFDFWVDSDLPDLHPVGWCARTGHPLEPPLSHAGSSDLKSSVTQGVCPTPGCRGVGHIKGAKYTGHHSAFGCPYSDINMKKEVVLPDRLGGEKQITFVPVHFVQKTKRLCTADDQEEATPPQDVPMETR
;
A
#
# COMPACT_ATOMS: atom_id res chain seq x y z
N MET A 1 -43.06 -70.05 -26.85
CA MET A 1 -41.67 -70.12 -27.37
C MET A 1 -41.63 -69.41 -28.71
N PHE A 2 -40.50 -68.77 -29.00
CA PHE A 2 -40.00 -68.24 -30.27
C PHE A 2 -39.66 -66.74 -30.22
N THR A 3 -38.39 -66.55 -29.90
CA THR A 3 -37.53 -65.37 -30.03
C THR A 3 -37.39 -64.95 -31.48
N VAL A 4 -37.44 -63.65 -31.76
CA VAL A 4 -37.02 -63.05 -33.04
C VAL A 4 -35.83 -62.14 -32.75
N SER A 5 -34.66 -62.57 -33.20
CA SER A 5 -33.36 -61.87 -33.06
C SER A 5 -33.20 -60.78 -34.11
N ARG A 6 -32.74 -59.59 -33.69
CA ARG A 6 -32.36 -58.48 -34.58
C ARG A 6 -30.96 -58.68 -35.16
N PRO A 7 -30.68 -58.17 -36.39
CA PRO A 7 -29.40 -58.33 -37.08
C PRO A 7 -28.30 -57.39 -36.53
N PRO A 8 -27.01 -57.72 -36.78
CA PRO A 8 -25.87 -56.97 -36.27
C PRO A 8 -25.57 -55.67 -37.05
N PRO A 9 -24.89 -54.68 -36.43
CA PRO A 9 -24.47 -53.45 -37.08
C PRO A 9 -23.18 -53.63 -37.94
N PRO A 10 -22.96 -52.76 -38.95
CA PRO A 10 -21.81 -52.83 -39.86
C PRO A 10 -20.48 -52.36 -39.23
N PRO A 11 -19.32 -52.72 -39.84
CA PRO A 11 -18.00 -52.53 -39.26
C PRO A 11 -17.47 -51.09 -39.33
N VAL A 12 -16.62 -50.75 -38.36
CA VAL A 12 -15.93 -49.46 -38.16
C VAL A 12 -14.65 -49.39 -39.00
N LEU A 13 -14.46 -48.30 -39.75
CA LEU A 13 -13.22 -47.99 -40.47
C LEU A 13 -12.33 -47.02 -39.66
N PRO A 14 -10.99 -47.15 -39.70
CA PRO A 14 -10.08 -46.33 -38.91
C PRO A 14 -9.87 -44.91 -39.49
N MET A 15 -9.82 -43.92 -38.61
CA MET A 15 -9.49 -42.52 -38.92
C MET A 15 -7.97 -42.33 -39.12
N PRO A 16 -7.53 -41.50 -40.09
CA PRO A 16 -6.12 -41.19 -40.29
C PRO A 16 -5.57 -40.18 -39.24
N PRO A 17 -4.25 -40.19 -38.97
CA PRO A 17 -3.64 -39.32 -37.96
C PRO A 17 -3.52 -37.86 -38.42
N LEU A 18 -3.68 -36.94 -37.46
CA LEU A 18 -3.50 -35.49 -37.61
C LEU A 18 -2.01 -35.13 -37.81
N PRO A 19 -1.68 -34.14 -38.66
CA PRO A 19 -0.30 -33.74 -38.90
C PRO A 19 0.24 -32.82 -37.79
N HIS A 20 1.47 -33.12 -37.35
CA HIS A 20 2.31 -32.24 -36.55
C HIS A 20 2.68 -30.98 -37.35
N LEU A 21 2.29 -29.80 -36.87
CA LEU A 21 2.79 -28.52 -37.39
C LEU A 21 4.10 -28.15 -36.69
N SER A 22 5.20 -28.31 -37.42
CA SER A 22 6.48 -27.65 -37.16
C SER A 22 6.43 -26.27 -37.83
N ILE A 23 6.52 -25.20 -37.03
CA ILE A 23 6.55 -23.83 -37.58
C ILE A 23 8.00 -23.49 -37.94
N THR A 24 8.29 -23.46 -39.24
CA THR A 24 9.49 -22.84 -39.81
C THR A 24 9.15 -21.39 -40.17
N MET A 25 9.84 -20.42 -39.54
CA MET A 25 9.74 -18.99 -39.88
C MET A 25 10.42 -18.74 -41.21
N ILE A 26 9.65 -18.34 -42.23
CA ILE A 26 10.19 -17.84 -43.50
C ILE A 26 10.31 -16.32 -43.40
N TYR A 27 11.53 -15.82 -43.48
CA TYR A 27 11.84 -14.40 -43.68
C TYR A 27 11.64 -14.04 -45.15
N THR A 28 10.78 -13.05 -45.44
CA THR A 28 10.87 -12.27 -46.67
C THR A 28 10.86 -10.80 -46.30
N GLY A 29 12.00 -10.15 -46.51
CA GLY A 29 12.18 -8.72 -46.28
C GLY A 29 11.69 -7.88 -47.44
N LEU A 30 11.09 -6.74 -47.10
CA LEU A 30 11.08 -5.51 -47.89
C LEU A 30 11.16 -4.32 -46.92
N SER A 31 11.92 -3.30 -47.28
CA SER A 31 12.26 -2.09 -46.53
C SER A 31 12.11 -0.88 -47.49
N PRO A 32 12.10 0.39 -47.05
CA PRO A 32 11.30 1.02 -45.99
C PRO A 32 10.54 2.26 -46.55
N LEU A 33 9.43 2.69 -45.93
CA LEU A 33 8.99 4.10 -45.97
C LEU A 33 7.89 4.38 -44.95
N LEU A 34 8.04 5.53 -44.29
CA LEU A 34 7.12 6.26 -43.41
C LEU A 34 7.08 5.89 -41.91
N GLN A 35 7.75 6.78 -41.16
CA GLN A 35 7.48 7.13 -39.77
C GLN A 35 5.99 7.38 -39.52
N THR A 36 5.50 6.89 -38.37
CA THR A 36 4.90 7.63 -37.25
C THR A 36 3.80 6.77 -36.63
N LEU A 37 3.97 6.45 -35.34
CA LEU A 37 3.02 5.95 -34.33
C LEU A 37 3.71 4.86 -33.49
N GLY A 38 4.33 5.29 -32.40
CA GLY A 38 4.87 4.40 -31.37
C GLY A 38 3.72 3.70 -30.64
N THR A 39 3.33 2.52 -31.10
CA THR A 39 2.50 1.59 -30.33
C THR A 39 3.44 0.71 -29.52
N ALA A 40 3.54 0.99 -28.21
CA ALA A 40 4.22 0.10 -27.28
C ALA A 40 3.44 -1.22 -27.20
N TYR A 41 4.01 -2.30 -27.71
CA TYR A 41 3.53 -3.64 -27.45
C TYR A 41 3.81 -3.97 -25.97
N SER A 42 2.81 -3.76 -25.11
CA SER A 42 2.80 -4.32 -23.76
C SER A 42 2.31 -5.76 -23.85
N MET A 43 3.21 -6.74 -23.68
CA MET A 43 2.79 -8.12 -23.49
C MET A 43 2.22 -8.25 -22.07
N ASN A 44 0.91 -8.47 -21.97
CA ASN A 44 0.22 -8.72 -20.71
C ASN A 44 0.67 -10.07 -20.14
N PHE A 45 1.62 -10.05 -19.20
CA PHE A 45 1.97 -11.22 -18.41
C PHE A 45 0.88 -11.47 -17.36
N SER A 46 0.28 -12.66 -17.37
CA SER A 46 -0.69 -13.08 -16.36
C SER A 46 -0.07 -14.18 -15.51
N MET A 47 -0.04 -13.98 -14.20
CA MET A 47 0.47 -14.99 -13.26
C MET A 47 -0.39 -16.26 -13.18
N LYS A 48 -1.51 -16.33 -13.94
CA LYS A 48 -2.33 -17.54 -14.12
C LYS A 48 -1.58 -18.69 -14.80
N GLY A 49 -0.49 -18.42 -15.52
CA GLY A 49 0.30 -19.42 -16.24
C GLY A 49 1.51 -19.97 -15.48
N PHE A 50 1.78 -19.51 -14.25
CA PHE A 50 2.84 -20.08 -13.41
C PHE A 50 2.30 -21.31 -12.69
N ASP A 51 3.07 -22.39 -12.73
CA ASP A 51 2.64 -23.75 -12.47
C ASP A 51 1.82 -23.92 -11.16
N ARG A 52 0.60 -24.46 -11.31
CA ARG A 52 -0.31 -24.80 -10.20
C ARG A 52 0.08 -26.11 -9.50
N THR A 53 1.17 -26.78 -9.88
CA THR A 53 1.47 -28.14 -9.41
C THR A 53 2.24 -28.25 -8.09
N SER A 54 2.44 -27.17 -7.33
CA SER A 54 3.11 -27.26 -6.02
C SER A 54 2.34 -26.66 -4.83
N VAL A 55 1.02 -26.50 -4.92
CA VAL A 55 0.19 -26.03 -3.79
C VAL A 55 -0.70 -27.17 -3.30
N PRO A 56 -0.50 -27.72 -2.09
CA PRO A 56 -1.46 -28.65 -1.49
C PRO A 56 -2.83 -27.98 -1.37
N SER A 57 -3.89 -28.69 -1.73
CA SER A 57 -5.25 -28.17 -1.89
C SER A 57 -5.98 -27.82 -0.57
N GLU A 58 -5.26 -27.46 0.49
CA GLU A 58 -5.83 -27.14 1.81
C GLU A 58 -5.61 -25.67 2.25
N ALA A 59 -5.05 -24.81 1.41
CA ALA A 59 -4.83 -23.39 1.73
C ALA A 59 -5.77 -22.43 0.97
N GLN A 60 -7.04 -22.79 0.79
CA GLN A 60 -8.09 -21.88 0.33
C GLN A 60 -9.11 -21.62 1.44
N THR A 61 -8.64 -21.20 2.60
CA THR A 61 -9.44 -20.38 3.49
C THR A 61 -9.32 -18.92 3.03
N PRO A 62 -10.39 -18.12 3.01
CA PRO A 62 -10.27 -16.69 2.79
C PRO A 62 -9.56 -16.12 4.01
N ILE A 63 -8.24 -16.01 3.93
CA ILE A 63 -7.45 -15.28 4.91
C ILE A 63 -8.02 -13.87 4.90
N SER A 64 -8.52 -13.41 6.04
CA SER A 64 -8.88 -12.02 6.27
C SER A 64 -7.60 -11.18 6.20
N THR A 65 -7.09 -10.98 4.99
CA THR A 65 -5.97 -10.11 4.70
C THR A 65 -6.42 -8.68 4.98
N ALA A 66 -5.60 -7.94 5.72
CA ALA A 66 -5.81 -6.54 6.06
C ALA A 66 -6.43 -5.73 4.90
N THR A 67 -7.23 -4.72 5.23
CA THR A 67 -7.92 -3.80 4.32
C THR A 67 -7.06 -3.29 3.15
N ALA A 68 -5.73 -3.23 3.33
CA ALA A 68 -4.72 -2.87 2.34
C ALA A 68 -4.57 -3.86 1.16
N GLN A 69 -5.04 -5.10 1.26
CA GLN A 69 -4.98 -6.10 0.18
C GLN A 69 -6.29 -6.22 -0.62
N SER A 70 -7.14 -5.20 -0.53
CA SER A 70 -8.35 -5.15 -1.33
C SER A 70 -8.06 -4.65 -2.75
N PHE A 71 -8.93 -5.03 -3.67
CA PHE A 71 -8.91 -4.43 -4.99
C PHE A 71 -9.80 -3.19 -4.99
N PRO A 72 -9.41 -2.12 -5.72
CA PRO A 72 -10.24 -0.94 -5.80
C PRO A 72 -11.60 -1.26 -6.43
N SER A 73 -12.65 -0.63 -5.90
CA SER A 73 -14.04 -0.80 -6.34
C SER A 73 -14.31 -0.12 -7.68
N SER A 74 -13.49 0.86 -8.05
CA SER A 74 -13.60 1.63 -9.30
C SER A 74 -12.22 1.92 -9.89
N ARG A 75 -12.20 2.31 -11.17
CA ARG A 75 -10.98 2.82 -11.81
C ARG A 75 -10.66 4.22 -11.29
N SER A 76 -9.38 4.61 -11.33
CA SER A 76 -8.98 5.98 -11.01
C SER A 76 -9.62 6.98 -11.99
N GLY A 77 -10.25 8.02 -11.46
CA GLY A 77 -10.80 9.13 -12.25
C GLY A 77 -9.84 10.32 -12.38
N PHE A 78 -8.68 10.28 -11.72
CA PHE A 78 -7.66 11.32 -11.80
C PHE A 78 -7.03 11.37 -13.20
N LYS A 79 -6.60 12.57 -13.60
CA LYS A 79 -5.95 12.83 -14.89
C LYS A 79 -4.71 13.68 -14.68
N ALA A 80 -3.71 13.49 -15.54
CA ALA A 80 -2.53 14.33 -15.55
C ALA A 80 -2.94 15.82 -15.72
N GLY A 81 -2.29 16.69 -14.96
CA GLY A 81 -2.57 18.12 -14.88
C GLY A 81 -3.62 18.54 -13.85
N MET A 82 -4.38 17.61 -13.26
CA MET A 82 -5.28 17.96 -12.15
C MET A 82 -4.49 18.41 -10.92
N ARG A 83 -5.01 19.41 -10.19
CA ARG A 83 -4.43 19.90 -8.94
C ARG A 83 -5.19 19.48 -7.70
N LEU A 84 -4.48 19.29 -6.61
CA LEU A 84 -5.02 18.85 -5.33
C LEU A 84 -4.14 19.33 -4.17
N GLU A 85 -4.61 19.11 -2.95
CA GLU A 85 -3.84 19.29 -1.73
C GLU A 85 -3.33 17.93 -1.26
N GLY A 86 -2.17 17.87 -0.62
CA GLY A 86 -1.71 16.62 -0.03
C GLY A 86 -0.52 16.77 0.87
N ILE A 87 -0.29 15.73 1.67
CA ILE A 87 0.82 15.69 2.62
C ILE A 87 2.12 15.49 1.85
N ASP A 88 3.15 16.25 2.23
CA ASP A 88 4.52 15.96 1.78
C ASP A 88 5.09 14.73 2.52
N PRO A 89 5.46 13.64 1.82
CA PRO A 89 6.03 12.45 2.46
C PRO A 89 7.34 12.71 3.20
N LEU A 90 8.11 13.74 2.81
CA LEU A 90 9.35 14.13 3.50
C LEU A 90 9.08 14.97 4.75
N HIS A 91 7.91 15.58 4.84
CA HIS A 91 7.50 16.43 5.95
C HIS A 91 6.00 16.26 6.26
N PRO A 92 5.62 15.16 6.96
CA PRO A 92 4.23 14.72 7.08
C PRO A 92 3.25 15.68 7.78
N SER A 93 3.75 16.75 8.42
CA SER A 93 2.93 17.77 9.08
C SER A 93 2.47 18.89 8.15
N MET A 94 2.83 18.86 6.86
CA MET A 94 2.51 19.94 5.93
C MET A 94 1.68 19.47 4.76
N PHE A 95 0.63 20.23 4.48
CA PHE A 95 -0.14 20.16 3.25
C PHE A 95 0.48 21.07 2.20
N CYS A 96 0.69 20.56 1.00
CA CYS A 96 1.22 21.29 -0.14
C CYS A 96 0.21 21.29 -1.30
N VAL A 97 0.37 22.27 -2.20
CA VAL A 97 -0.28 22.24 -3.52
C VAL A 97 0.45 21.24 -4.41
N LEU A 98 -0.29 20.27 -4.94
CA LEU A 98 0.22 19.18 -5.76
C LEU A 98 -0.45 19.16 -7.14
N SER A 99 0.29 18.71 -8.15
CA SER A 99 -0.22 18.38 -9.48
C SER A 99 -0.08 16.89 -9.75
N VAL A 100 -1.09 16.29 -10.38
CA VAL A 100 -0.99 14.93 -10.93
C VAL A 100 -0.08 14.98 -12.15
N ALA A 101 1.16 14.52 -12.01
CA ALA A 101 2.13 14.49 -13.11
C ALA A 101 1.89 13.31 -14.05
N GLU A 102 1.47 12.17 -13.50
CA GLU A 102 1.25 10.94 -14.27
C GLU A 102 0.24 10.03 -13.57
N VAL A 103 -0.50 9.24 -14.37
CA VAL A 103 -1.44 8.24 -13.89
C VAL A 103 -1.09 6.90 -14.54
N ILE A 104 -0.79 5.88 -13.74
CA ILE A 104 -0.55 4.51 -14.21
C ILE A 104 -1.48 3.58 -13.44
N GLY A 105 -2.45 3.00 -14.15
CA GLY A 105 -3.48 2.16 -13.54
C GLY A 105 -4.24 2.89 -12.42
N TYR A 106 -4.07 2.44 -11.18
CA TYR A 106 -4.66 3.07 -9.99
C TYR A 106 -3.69 3.94 -9.18
N ARG A 107 -2.48 4.18 -9.69
CA ARG A 107 -1.43 4.96 -9.02
C ARG A 107 -1.24 6.31 -9.69
N LEU A 108 -0.94 7.30 -8.86
CA LEU A 108 -0.73 8.69 -9.23
C LEU A 108 0.71 9.05 -8.89
N ARG A 109 1.44 9.65 -9.84
CA ARG A 109 2.65 10.39 -9.54
C ARG A 109 2.27 11.84 -9.26
N LEU A 110 2.57 12.31 -8.06
CA LEU A 110 2.28 13.66 -7.62
C LEU A 110 3.55 14.50 -7.64
N HIS A 111 3.41 15.70 -8.18
CA HIS A 111 4.42 16.73 -8.23
C HIS A 111 4.08 17.83 -7.21
N ILE A 112 5.07 18.34 -6.51
CA ILE A 112 4.91 19.48 -5.61
C ILE A 112 5.12 20.76 -6.42
N ASP A 113 4.06 21.55 -6.60
CA ASP A 113 4.08 22.68 -7.55
C ASP A 113 5.23 23.66 -7.26
N CYS A 114 5.93 24.05 -8.33
CA CYS A 114 7.09 24.95 -8.32
C CYS A 114 8.36 24.39 -7.63
N TYR A 115 8.41 23.09 -7.32
CA TYR A 115 9.63 22.41 -6.89
C TYR A 115 10.20 21.51 -8.00
N SER A 116 11.37 20.92 -7.75
CA SER A 116 12.02 20.01 -8.70
C SER A 116 11.31 18.65 -8.72
N GLU A 117 11.21 18.04 -9.90
CA GLU A 117 10.62 16.69 -10.10
C GLU A 117 11.34 15.58 -9.32
N CYS A 118 12.51 15.85 -8.74
CA CYS A 118 13.16 14.91 -7.84
C CYS A 118 12.37 14.67 -6.54
N TYR A 119 11.44 15.57 -6.19
CA TYR A 119 10.54 15.42 -5.04
C TYR A 119 9.21 14.76 -5.41
N ASP A 120 9.00 14.37 -6.67
CA ASP A 120 7.80 13.65 -7.07
C ASP A 120 7.70 12.32 -6.33
N PHE A 121 6.48 11.95 -5.95
CA PHE A 121 6.20 10.73 -5.23
C PHE A 121 4.96 10.03 -5.77
N TRP A 122 4.84 8.74 -5.48
CA TRP A 122 3.71 7.91 -5.94
C TRP A 122 2.75 7.63 -4.80
N VAL A 123 1.46 7.65 -5.09
CA VAL A 123 0.39 7.21 -4.19
C VAL A 123 -0.67 6.42 -4.95
N ASN A 124 -1.49 5.64 -4.25
CA ASN A 124 -2.73 5.11 -4.82
C ASN A 124 -3.79 6.21 -4.93
N ALA A 125 -4.75 6.05 -5.85
CA ALA A 125 -5.82 7.03 -6.06
C ALA A 125 -6.77 7.17 -4.87
N ASP A 126 -6.81 6.19 -3.95
CA ASP A 126 -7.56 6.24 -2.70
C ASP A 126 -6.68 6.54 -1.48
N SER A 127 -5.51 7.16 -1.69
CA SER A 127 -4.63 7.55 -0.61
C SER A 127 -5.32 8.48 0.40
N ALA A 128 -5.13 8.18 1.68
CA ALA A 128 -5.58 9.01 2.79
C ALA A 128 -4.76 10.29 2.98
N ASP A 129 -3.72 10.49 2.17
CA ASP A 129 -2.79 11.62 2.27
C ASP A 129 -3.07 12.73 1.24
N ILE A 130 -4.09 12.56 0.39
CA ILE A 130 -4.51 13.55 -0.63
C ILE A 130 -5.90 14.10 -0.35
N ARG A 131 -6.13 15.37 -0.71
CA ARG A 131 -7.34 16.14 -0.42
C ARG A 131 -7.74 17.02 -1.60
N PRO A 132 -9.04 17.31 -1.79
CA PRO A 132 -9.48 18.25 -2.83
C PRO A 132 -8.97 19.66 -2.54
N ALA A 133 -8.85 20.48 -3.59
CA ALA A 133 -8.55 21.90 -3.45
C ALA A 133 -9.57 22.60 -2.53
N GLY A 134 -9.09 23.42 -1.61
CA GLY A 134 -9.91 24.14 -0.62
C GLY A 134 -10.14 23.37 0.68
N TRP A 135 -9.66 22.13 0.80
CA TRP A 135 -9.86 21.33 2.01
C TRP A 135 -9.17 21.96 3.23
N CYS A 136 -7.91 22.41 3.09
CA CYS A 136 -7.17 23.04 4.17
C CYS A 136 -7.90 24.28 4.71
N GLU A 137 -8.37 25.16 3.83
CA GLU A 137 -9.16 26.34 4.20
C GLU A 137 -10.44 25.96 4.94
N SER A 138 -11.20 24.99 4.41
CA SER A 138 -12.47 24.54 5.01
C SER A 138 -12.34 23.85 6.36
N THR A 139 -11.15 23.33 6.68
CA THR A 139 -10.87 22.57 7.92
C THR A 139 -9.91 23.31 8.87
N GLY A 140 -9.48 24.52 8.53
CA GLY A 140 -8.54 25.30 9.34
C GLY A 140 -7.10 24.81 9.34
N HIS A 141 -6.72 23.90 8.42
CA HIS A 141 -5.35 23.44 8.26
C HIS A 141 -4.51 24.45 7.48
N LYS A 142 -3.20 24.47 7.77
CA LYS A 142 -2.26 25.32 7.03
C LYS A 142 -1.88 24.68 5.70
N LEU A 143 -2.21 25.37 4.60
CA LEU A 143 -1.71 25.05 3.26
C LEU A 143 -0.37 25.76 2.99
N HIS A 144 0.63 25.02 2.55
CA HIS A 144 1.87 25.57 2.02
C HIS A 144 1.69 25.86 0.52
N PRO A 145 1.72 27.14 0.10
CA PRO A 145 1.49 27.50 -1.28
C PRO A 145 2.69 27.12 -2.16
N PRO A 146 2.53 27.12 -3.49
CA PRO A 146 3.62 26.91 -4.43
C PRO A 146 4.75 27.93 -4.22
N LYS A 147 5.99 27.52 -4.49
CA LYS A 147 7.16 28.39 -4.31
C LYS A 147 6.99 29.72 -5.05
N GLY A 148 7.13 30.83 -4.33
CA GLY A 148 6.98 32.19 -4.85
C GLY A 148 5.62 32.83 -4.62
N TYR A 149 4.64 32.08 -4.09
CA TYR A 149 3.35 32.61 -3.65
C TYR A 149 3.36 32.91 -2.14
N ASN A 150 2.62 33.93 -1.74
CA ASN A 150 2.42 34.28 -0.34
C ASN A 150 1.28 33.44 0.26
N GLU A 151 1.48 32.92 1.47
CA GLU A 151 0.49 32.11 2.22
C GLU A 151 -0.86 32.82 2.37
N VAL A 152 -0.85 34.15 2.57
CA VAL A 152 -2.06 34.95 2.80
C VAL A 152 -2.77 35.30 1.49
N GLU A 153 -2.03 35.36 0.38
CA GLU A 153 -2.56 35.81 -0.92
C GLU A 153 -2.94 34.65 -1.85
N PHE A 154 -2.53 33.42 -1.51
CA PHE A 154 -2.84 32.25 -2.30
C PHE A 154 -4.35 32.03 -2.35
N ASN A 155 -4.87 31.89 -3.57
CA ASN A 155 -6.28 31.63 -3.83
C ASN A 155 -6.40 30.59 -4.93
N TRP A 156 -7.16 29.53 -4.67
CA TRP A 156 -7.29 28.38 -5.56
C TRP A 156 -7.86 28.74 -6.93
N ASP A 157 -8.85 29.63 -7.00
CA ASP A 157 -9.48 30.01 -8.27
C ASP A 157 -8.49 30.76 -9.18
N LYS A 158 -7.82 31.78 -8.63
CA LYS A 158 -6.76 32.52 -9.35
C LYS A 158 -5.60 31.61 -9.76
N TYR A 159 -5.23 30.65 -8.90
CA TYR A 159 -4.12 29.75 -9.18
C TYR A 159 -4.45 28.79 -10.33
N GLN A 160 -5.66 28.21 -10.32
CA GLN A 160 -6.15 27.34 -11.40
C GLN A 160 -6.18 28.06 -12.75
N GLU A 161 -6.66 29.31 -12.78
CA GLU A 161 -6.63 30.16 -13.97
C GLU A 161 -5.21 30.43 -14.44
N SER A 162 -4.30 30.83 -13.53
CA SER A 162 -2.91 31.18 -13.87
C SER A 162 -2.14 30.02 -14.49
N CYS A 163 -2.47 28.80 -14.07
CA CYS A 163 -1.82 27.59 -14.52
C CYS A 163 -2.57 26.88 -15.66
N ASN A 164 -3.74 27.37 -16.06
CA ASN A 164 -4.63 26.74 -17.04
C ASN A 164 -4.84 25.23 -16.78
N ALA A 165 -5.04 24.84 -15.50
CA ALA A 165 -5.29 23.45 -15.15
C ALA A 165 -6.29 23.33 -13.98
N PRO A 166 -7.24 22.39 -14.08
CA PRO A 166 -8.36 22.29 -13.14
C PRO A 166 -7.94 21.63 -11.81
N ALA A 167 -8.66 21.95 -10.74
CA ALA A 167 -8.65 21.13 -9.53
C ALA A 167 -9.23 19.72 -9.83
N ALA A 168 -8.70 18.71 -9.14
CA ALA A 168 -9.27 17.38 -9.12
C ALA A 168 -10.68 17.43 -8.49
N PRO A 169 -11.71 16.87 -9.14
CA PRO A 169 -13.07 16.85 -8.59
C PRO A 169 -13.15 16.16 -7.22
N GLN A 170 -13.94 16.72 -6.30
CA GLN A 170 -14.07 16.23 -4.92
C GLN A 170 -14.52 14.76 -4.84
N ASN A 171 -15.33 14.29 -5.79
CA ASN A 171 -15.81 12.91 -5.84
C ASN A 171 -14.72 11.87 -6.17
N LEU A 172 -13.50 12.30 -6.50
CA LEU A 172 -12.36 11.41 -6.71
C LEU A 172 -11.64 11.03 -5.42
N PHE A 173 -11.84 11.80 -4.35
CA PHE A 173 -11.16 11.59 -3.07
C PHE A 173 -12.01 10.67 -2.19
N LYS A 174 -11.37 9.69 -1.55
CA LYS A 174 -12.04 8.90 -0.53
C LYS A 174 -12.23 9.74 0.72
N SER A 175 -13.48 9.85 1.18
CA SER A 175 -13.80 10.44 2.47
C SER A 175 -13.33 9.51 3.58
N HIS A 176 -12.25 9.88 4.28
CA HIS A 176 -11.71 9.14 5.41
C HIS A 176 -12.26 9.64 6.74
N ASN A 177 -13.59 9.77 6.87
CA ASN A 177 -14.23 9.93 8.18
C ASN A 177 -15.19 8.75 8.38
N SER A 178 -14.63 7.58 8.67
CA SER A 178 -15.40 6.37 8.99
C SER A 178 -16.10 6.46 10.34
N PHE A 179 -15.76 7.46 11.16
CA PHE A 179 -16.43 7.83 12.40
C PHE A 179 -17.34 9.03 12.16
N GLN A 180 -18.55 8.99 12.72
CA GLN A 180 -19.53 10.07 12.71
C GLN A 180 -20.09 10.26 14.11
N VAL A 181 -20.43 11.50 14.47
CA VAL A 181 -21.09 11.80 15.74
C VAL A 181 -22.39 11.00 15.85
N GLY A 182 -22.59 10.37 17.01
CA GLY A 182 -23.72 9.48 17.31
C GLY A 182 -23.49 8.00 16.99
N MET A 183 -22.40 7.63 16.31
CA MET A 183 -22.06 6.23 16.13
C MET A 183 -21.61 5.58 17.45
N LYS A 184 -21.91 4.30 17.62
CA LYS A 184 -21.59 3.53 18.85
C LYS A 184 -20.39 2.61 18.67
N LEU A 185 -19.63 2.43 19.75
CA LEU A 185 -18.45 1.58 19.83
C LEU A 185 -18.31 0.97 21.24
N GLU A 186 -17.34 0.07 21.40
CA GLU A 186 -16.89 -0.41 22.71
C GLU A 186 -15.59 0.31 23.07
N ALA A 187 -15.46 0.81 24.30
CA ALA A 187 -14.29 1.60 24.71
C ALA A 187 -13.80 1.24 26.11
N VAL A 188 -12.48 1.24 26.30
CA VAL A 188 -11.84 1.07 27.60
C VAL A 188 -12.01 2.35 28.42
N ASP A 189 -12.50 2.22 29.66
CA ASP A 189 -12.46 3.32 30.64
C ASP A 189 -11.01 3.52 31.09
N ARG A 190 -10.42 4.67 30.74
CA ARG A 190 -9.03 4.98 31.09
C ARG A 190 -8.81 5.18 32.59
N LYS A 191 -9.85 5.50 33.35
CA LYS A 191 -9.79 5.58 34.81
C LYS A 191 -9.92 4.20 35.47
N ASN A 192 -10.58 3.26 34.79
CA ASN A 192 -10.72 1.87 35.22
C ASN A 192 -10.39 0.90 34.07
N PRO A 193 -9.09 0.69 33.74
CA PRO A 193 -8.67 -0.03 32.52
C PRO A 193 -9.12 -1.50 32.42
N CYS A 194 -9.66 -2.07 33.49
CA CYS A 194 -10.28 -3.39 33.49
C CYS A 194 -11.67 -3.42 32.84
N LEU A 195 -12.30 -2.27 32.62
CA LEU A 195 -13.64 -2.13 32.08
C LEU A 195 -13.59 -1.77 30.59
N VAL A 196 -14.38 -2.50 29.80
CA VAL A 196 -14.74 -2.13 28.44
C VAL A 196 -16.24 -1.85 28.46
N CYS A 197 -16.64 -0.68 27.98
CA CYS A 197 -17.98 -0.15 28.17
C CYS A 197 -18.63 0.21 26.84
N VAL A 198 -19.97 0.30 26.85
CA VAL A 198 -20.76 0.90 25.77
C VAL A 198 -20.45 2.39 25.67
N ALA A 199 -20.09 2.86 24.48
CA ALA A 199 -19.68 4.23 24.23
C ALA A 199 -20.20 4.75 22.88
N SER A 200 -20.18 6.07 22.74
CA SER A 200 -20.59 6.81 21.54
C SER A 200 -19.51 7.80 21.11
N VAL A 201 -19.48 8.09 19.81
CA VAL A 201 -18.72 9.22 19.26
C VAL A 201 -19.51 10.50 19.55
N ALA A 202 -19.04 11.30 20.50
CA ALA A 202 -19.74 12.52 20.91
C ALA A 202 -19.38 13.75 20.07
N ASP A 203 -18.14 13.81 19.56
CA ASP A 203 -17.65 14.94 18.76
C ASP A 203 -16.49 14.51 17.85
N ILE A 204 -16.19 15.31 16.82
CA ILE A 204 -15.11 15.08 15.86
C ILE A 204 -14.37 16.39 15.56
N VAL A 205 -13.06 16.38 15.75
CA VAL A 205 -12.16 17.49 15.41
C VAL A 205 -10.98 16.91 14.65
N ASP A 206 -10.86 17.30 13.38
CA ASP A 206 -9.87 16.81 12.42
C ASP A 206 -9.91 15.27 12.29
N ASN A 207 -8.80 14.59 12.58
CA ASN A 207 -8.67 13.14 12.55
C ASN A 207 -8.94 12.48 13.92
N ARG A 208 -9.36 13.25 14.93
CA ARG A 208 -9.68 12.74 16.27
C ARG A 208 -11.16 12.84 16.54
N PHE A 209 -11.63 11.93 17.38
CA PHE A 209 -13.00 11.93 17.85
C PHE A 209 -13.05 11.75 19.36
N LEU A 210 -14.10 12.32 19.95
CA LEU A 210 -14.38 12.26 21.37
C LEU A 210 -15.18 10.98 21.66
N VAL A 211 -14.63 10.11 22.50
CA VAL A 211 -15.33 8.95 23.03
C VAL A 211 -16.06 9.37 24.30
N HIS A 212 -17.37 9.11 24.34
CA HIS A 212 -18.24 9.34 25.48
C HIS A 212 -18.86 8.02 25.95
N PHE A 213 -18.96 7.82 27.26
CA PHE A 213 -19.56 6.61 27.84
C PHE A 213 -21.05 6.78 28.06
N ASP A 214 -21.87 5.95 27.43
CA ASP A 214 -23.32 6.15 27.38
C ASP A 214 -23.94 6.17 28.79
N ASN A 215 -24.69 7.23 29.08
CA ASN A 215 -25.32 7.54 30.38
C ASN A 215 -24.37 7.81 31.55
N TRP A 216 -23.07 7.98 31.30
CA TRP A 216 -22.11 8.44 32.30
C TRP A 216 -21.83 9.94 32.16
N ASP A 217 -21.19 10.53 33.17
CA ASP A 217 -20.75 11.93 33.08
C ASP A 217 -19.57 12.11 32.11
N ASP A 218 -19.45 13.32 31.57
CA ASP A 218 -18.43 13.69 30.58
C ASP A 218 -16.99 13.70 31.12
N THR A 219 -16.80 13.53 32.43
CA THR A 219 -15.45 13.53 33.01
C THR A 219 -14.67 12.26 32.66
N TYR A 220 -15.34 11.22 32.15
CA TYR A 220 -14.73 9.98 31.65
C TYR A 220 -14.34 10.08 30.16
N ASP A 221 -14.84 11.09 29.45
CA ASP A 221 -14.64 11.24 28.02
C ASP A 221 -13.17 11.44 27.69
N TYR A 222 -12.77 10.97 26.50
CA TYR A 222 -11.43 11.21 26.00
C TYR A 222 -11.38 11.31 24.49
N TRP A 223 -10.49 12.18 24.01
CA TRP A 223 -10.14 12.25 22.60
C TRP A 223 -9.22 11.07 22.21
N CYS A 224 -9.50 10.48 21.06
CA CYS A 224 -8.63 9.48 20.43
C CYS A 224 -8.73 9.56 18.90
N ASP A 225 -7.94 8.74 18.22
CA ASP A 225 -8.02 8.51 16.78
C ASP A 225 -8.31 7.02 16.49
N ALA A 226 -8.56 6.71 15.23
CA ALA A 226 -8.95 5.38 14.78
C ALA A 226 -7.96 4.25 15.19
N SER A 227 -6.68 4.57 15.41
CA SER A 227 -5.65 3.59 15.79
C SER A 227 -5.56 3.31 17.29
N SER A 228 -6.36 3.99 18.12
CA SER A 228 -6.25 3.88 19.57
C SER A 228 -6.48 2.44 20.04
N PRO A 229 -5.62 1.89 20.94
CA PRO A 229 -5.77 0.53 21.46
C PRO A 229 -6.91 0.39 22.49
N HIS A 230 -7.64 1.47 22.75
CA HIS A 230 -8.66 1.58 23.79
C HIS A 230 -10.08 1.59 23.23
N ILE A 231 -10.24 1.41 21.92
CA ILE A 231 -11.52 1.49 21.21
C ILE A 231 -11.69 0.25 20.34
N HIS A 232 -12.89 -0.30 20.30
CA HIS A 232 -13.20 -1.56 19.65
C HIS A 232 -14.55 -1.47 18.92
N PRO A 233 -14.74 -2.22 17.83
CA PRO A 233 -16.06 -2.30 17.20
C PRO A 233 -17.07 -2.96 18.13
N VAL A 234 -18.36 -2.63 17.93
CA VAL A 234 -19.49 -3.30 18.57
C VAL A 234 -19.39 -4.82 18.37
N GLY A 235 -19.48 -5.59 19.46
CA GLY A 235 -19.38 -7.05 19.49
C GLY A 235 -18.00 -7.58 19.90
N TRP A 236 -16.99 -6.73 20.03
CA TRP A 236 -15.62 -7.17 20.35
C TRP A 236 -15.53 -7.91 21.69
N CYS A 237 -16.20 -7.42 22.74
CA CYS A 237 -16.25 -8.08 24.05
C CYS A 237 -16.86 -9.48 23.96
N GLN A 238 -17.94 -9.64 23.20
CA GLN A 238 -18.59 -10.93 22.98
C GLN A 238 -17.65 -11.92 22.29
N ASP A 239 -16.96 -11.48 21.23
CA ASP A 239 -16.02 -12.31 20.46
C ASP A 239 -14.80 -12.77 21.30
N HIS A 240 -14.39 -11.96 22.28
CA HIS A 240 -13.22 -12.22 23.12
C HIS A 240 -13.57 -12.80 24.51
N GLY A 241 -14.84 -13.11 24.76
CA GLY A 241 -15.31 -13.62 26.06
C GLY A 241 -15.04 -12.65 27.22
N ARG A 242 -15.06 -11.35 26.96
CA ARG A 242 -14.84 -10.28 27.94
C ARG A 242 -16.18 -9.69 28.38
N PRO A 243 -16.34 -9.33 29.67
CA PRO A 243 -17.55 -8.66 30.13
C PRO A 243 -17.64 -7.24 29.54
N LEU A 244 -18.78 -6.92 28.95
CA LEU A 244 -19.12 -5.57 28.50
C LEU A 244 -19.91 -4.85 29.59
N THR A 245 -19.50 -3.63 29.94
CA THR A 245 -20.24 -2.77 30.85
C THR A 245 -21.34 -2.01 30.09
N ALA A 246 -22.60 -2.34 30.38
CA ALA A 246 -23.77 -1.68 29.83
C ALA A 246 -23.88 -0.20 30.28
N PRO A 247 -24.68 0.64 29.57
CA PRO A 247 -24.90 2.03 29.96
C PRO A 247 -25.43 2.17 31.39
N GLN A 248 -25.10 3.27 32.06
CA GLN A 248 -25.58 3.51 33.42
C GLN A 248 -27.12 3.55 33.47
N GLY A 249 -27.71 2.75 34.34
CA GLY A 249 -29.17 2.66 34.50
C GLY A 249 -29.89 1.82 33.44
N HIS A 250 -29.17 1.04 32.62
CA HIS A 250 -29.80 0.10 31.68
C HIS A 250 -30.77 -0.86 32.40
N PRO A 251 -32.00 -1.10 31.88
CA PRO A 251 -33.01 -1.91 32.57
C PRO A 251 -32.57 -3.35 32.89
N ASN A 252 -31.71 -3.91 32.03
CA ASN A 252 -31.19 -5.26 32.17
C ASN A 252 -29.69 -5.31 31.85
N PRO A 253 -28.81 -4.90 32.78
CA PRO A 253 -27.39 -4.73 32.48
C PRO A 253 -26.65 -6.08 32.30
N GLU A 254 -27.11 -7.16 32.94
CA GLU A 254 -26.49 -8.49 32.81
C GLU A 254 -26.81 -9.19 31.48
N HIS A 255 -27.88 -8.76 30.79
CA HIS A 255 -28.31 -9.30 29.49
C HIS A 255 -28.41 -8.20 28.44
N PHE A 256 -27.47 -7.25 28.45
CA PHE A 256 -27.39 -6.21 27.44
C PHE A 256 -27.18 -6.80 26.03
N LEU A 257 -27.98 -6.34 25.06
CA LEU A 257 -27.89 -6.75 23.66
C LEU A 257 -27.69 -5.51 22.77
N TRP A 258 -26.61 -5.53 21.99
CA TRP A 258 -26.28 -4.43 21.08
C TRP A 258 -27.34 -4.19 20.00
N GLU A 259 -27.96 -5.26 19.48
CA GLU A 259 -28.98 -5.16 18.42
C GLU A 259 -30.20 -4.35 18.90
N GLU A 260 -30.75 -4.72 20.06
CA GLU A 260 -31.86 -4.00 20.70
C GLU A 260 -31.46 -2.55 21.05
N TYR A 261 -30.28 -2.36 21.64
CA TYR A 261 -29.82 -1.03 22.03
C TYR A 261 -29.58 -0.08 20.86
N LEU A 262 -29.12 -0.60 19.71
CA LEU A 262 -28.96 0.20 18.49
C LEU A 262 -30.31 0.57 17.88
N GLU A 263 -31.26 -0.38 17.86
CA GLU A 263 -32.62 -0.15 17.37
C GLU A 263 -33.37 0.88 18.23
N ASP A 264 -33.34 0.72 19.55
CA ASP A 264 -34.02 1.60 20.52
C ASP A 264 -33.51 3.05 20.45
N ASN A 265 -32.21 3.24 20.19
CA ASN A 265 -31.60 4.56 20.11
C ASN A 265 -31.52 5.12 18.69
N GLY A 266 -32.04 4.41 17.68
CA GLY A 266 -31.92 4.80 16.27
C GLY A 266 -30.48 5.08 15.84
N SER A 267 -29.52 4.39 16.45
CA SER A 267 -28.09 4.64 16.30
C SER A 267 -27.45 3.55 15.43
N THR A 268 -26.24 3.82 14.93
CA THR A 268 -25.47 2.83 14.16
C THR A 268 -24.14 2.55 14.82
N ALA A 269 -23.65 1.32 14.70
CA ALA A 269 -22.30 0.98 15.14
C ALA A 269 -21.28 1.65 14.21
N VAL A 270 -20.15 2.09 14.76
CA VAL A 270 -18.98 2.43 13.95
C VAL A 270 -18.60 1.19 13.13
N PRO A 271 -18.44 1.29 11.79
CA PRO A 271 -18.06 0.15 10.98
C PRO A 271 -16.73 -0.45 11.45
N SER A 272 -16.62 -1.78 11.53
CA SER A 272 -15.38 -2.44 12.02
C SER A 272 -14.14 -2.06 11.21
N GLN A 273 -14.32 -1.71 9.93
CA GLN A 273 -13.26 -1.23 9.02
C GLN A 273 -12.74 0.18 9.36
N ALA A 274 -13.45 0.92 10.21
CA ALA A 274 -13.04 2.24 10.68
C ALA A 274 -11.91 2.17 11.71
N PHE A 275 -11.86 1.10 12.51
CA PHE A 275 -10.86 0.92 13.55
C PHE A 275 -9.53 0.48 12.94
N CYS A 276 -8.46 1.14 13.34
CA CYS A 276 -7.08 0.88 12.91
C CYS A 276 -6.26 0.16 13.98
N MET A 277 -6.89 -0.48 14.97
CA MET A 277 -6.16 -1.41 15.85
C MET A 277 -5.65 -2.58 15.03
N ARG A 278 -4.34 -2.62 14.87
CA ARG A 278 -3.68 -3.60 14.03
C ARG A 278 -3.52 -4.91 14.79
N ALA A 279 -4.33 -5.90 14.45
CA ALA A 279 -4.01 -7.28 14.78
C ALA A 279 -2.72 -7.72 14.03
N PRO A 280 -1.93 -8.65 14.58
CA PRO A 280 -0.86 -9.28 13.82
C PRO A 280 -1.38 -9.84 12.50
N HIS A 281 -0.58 -9.72 11.45
CA HIS A 281 -0.99 -10.17 10.13
C HIS A 281 -0.90 -11.69 10.00
N SER A 282 -1.62 -12.24 9.01
CA SER A 282 -1.62 -13.67 8.73
C SER A 282 -0.92 -14.04 7.41
N PHE A 283 0.02 -13.23 6.92
CA PHE A 283 0.81 -13.58 5.75
C PHE A 283 1.62 -14.86 6.00
N PRO A 284 1.46 -15.92 5.17
CA PRO A 284 2.36 -17.05 5.21
C PRO A 284 3.66 -16.74 4.47
N VAL A 285 4.78 -17.24 5.00
CA VAL A 285 6.04 -17.29 4.25
C VAL A 285 5.84 -18.09 2.96
N ASN A 286 6.46 -17.65 1.88
CA ASN A 286 6.30 -18.10 0.49
C ASN A 286 5.00 -17.68 -0.22
N MET A 287 4.12 -16.90 0.41
CA MET A 287 2.96 -16.32 -0.27
C MET A 287 3.41 -15.39 -1.40
N LYS A 288 2.75 -15.51 -2.57
CA LYS A 288 2.96 -14.63 -3.73
C LYS A 288 2.08 -13.39 -3.62
N LEU A 289 2.63 -12.24 -4.00
CA LEU A 289 1.93 -10.96 -4.07
C LEU A 289 2.53 -10.07 -5.17
N GLU A 290 1.94 -8.89 -5.36
CA GLU A 290 2.47 -7.84 -6.23
C GLU A 290 2.93 -6.67 -5.34
N ALA A 291 4.15 -6.17 -5.52
CA ALA A 291 4.71 -5.13 -4.65
C ALA A 291 5.43 -4.03 -5.44
N VAL A 292 5.27 -2.78 -5.01
CA VAL A 292 5.98 -1.62 -5.58
C VAL A 292 7.48 -1.73 -5.30
N ASP A 293 8.30 -1.42 -6.30
CA ASP A 293 9.74 -1.38 -6.17
C ASP A 293 10.21 -0.09 -5.48
N ARG A 294 10.75 -0.20 -4.28
CA ARG A 294 11.23 0.97 -3.50
C ARG A 294 12.38 1.75 -4.13
N ARG A 295 13.15 1.12 -5.03
CA ARG A 295 14.27 1.77 -5.74
C ARG A 295 13.79 2.41 -7.05
N ASN A 296 12.68 1.95 -7.58
CA ASN A 296 11.99 2.57 -8.70
C ASN A 296 10.47 2.48 -8.51
N PRO A 297 9.86 3.43 -7.76
CA PRO A 297 8.46 3.36 -7.36
C PRO A 297 7.45 3.38 -8.52
N MET A 298 7.89 3.61 -9.75
CA MET A 298 7.07 3.45 -10.96
C MET A 298 6.76 1.98 -11.26
N LEU A 299 7.57 1.04 -10.77
CA LEU A 299 7.46 -0.39 -11.08
C LEU A 299 6.71 -1.13 -9.98
N VAL A 300 5.84 -2.06 -10.38
CA VAL A 300 5.25 -3.09 -9.51
C VAL A 300 5.74 -4.44 -10.03
N ARG A 301 6.21 -5.31 -9.12
CA ARG A 301 6.85 -6.58 -9.47
C ARG A 301 6.13 -7.77 -8.86
N VAL A 302 6.30 -8.93 -9.50
CA VAL A 302 6.02 -10.22 -8.86
C VAL A 302 6.94 -10.40 -7.65
N ALA A 303 6.34 -10.68 -6.50
CA ALA A 303 7.03 -10.77 -5.23
C ALA A 303 6.56 -11.96 -4.39
N THR A 304 7.41 -12.35 -3.44
CA THR A 304 7.18 -13.40 -2.47
C THR A 304 7.44 -12.88 -1.06
N VAL A 305 6.59 -13.26 -0.10
CA VAL A 305 6.86 -13.09 1.34
C VAL A 305 8.01 -14.01 1.72
N ALA A 306 9.19 -13.46 1.93
CA ALA A 306 10.40 -14.21 2.28
C ALA A 306 10.48 -14.52 3.78
N ASP A 307 9.88 -13.67 4.62
CA ASP A 307 9.92 -13.77 6.08
C ASP A 307 8.80 -12.91 6.70
N THR A 308 8.49 -13.14 7.97
CA THR A 308 7.36 -12.51 8.68
C THR A 308 7.68 -12.18 10.13
N GLU A 309 7.21 -11.04 10.60
CA GLU A 309 7.05 -10.67 12.01
C GLU A 309 5.55 -10.43 12.28
N ASP A 310 5.15 -10.02 13.49
CA ASP A 310 3.73 -9.79 13.80
C ASP A 310 3.10 -8.71 12.90
N TYR A 311 3.86 -7.66 12.58
CA TYR A 311 3.35 -6.47 11.89
C TYR A 311 4.10 -6.17 10.59
N ARG A 312 5.11 -6.96 10.23
CA ARG A 312 5.97 -6.70 9.09
C ARG A 312 6.21 -7.94 8.27
N VAL A 313 6.30 -7.76 6.96
CA VAL A 313 6.68 -8.80 6.02
C VAL A 313 7.99 -8.43 5.32
N LYS A 314 8.82 -9.43 5.07
CA LYS A 314 10.01 -9.29 4.23
C LYS A 314 9.63 -9.63 2.80
N ILE A 315 9.81 -8.69 1.89
CA ILE A 315 9.47 -8.84 0.48
C ILE A 315 10.72 -9.21 -0.32
N ARG A 316 10.59 -10.25 -1.16
CA ARG A 316 11.57 -10.66 -2.16
C ARG A 316 10.98 -10.55 -3.55
N PHE A 317 11.68 -9.92 -4.49
CA PHE A 317 11.28 -9.92 -5.90
C PHE A 317 11.73 -11.20 -6.59
N ASP A 318 10.83 -11.87 -7.28
CA ASP A 318 11.10 -13.17 -7.87
C ASP A 318 12.19 -13.07 -8.96
N GLY A 319 13.20 -13.93 -8.87
CA GLY A 319 14.37 -13.93 -9.75
C GLY A 319 15.44 -12.87 -9.43
N TRP A 320 15.19 -11.96 -8.49
CA TRP A 320 16.18 -11.00 -8.01
C TRP A 320 17.01 -11.59 -6.86
N HIS A 321 18.24 -11.08 -6.69
CA HIS A 321 19.11 -11.49 -5.59
C HIS A 321 18.55 -11.01 -4.25
N GLU A 322 18.65 -11.82 -3.20
CA GLU A 322 18.16 -11.52 -1.85
C GLU A 322 18.72 -10.24 -1.20
N LYS A 323 19.79 -9.65 -1.76
CA LYS A 323 20.33 -8.35 -1.31
C LYS A 323 19.36 -7.20 -1.57
N PHE A 324 18.36 -7.42 -2.42
CA PHE A 324 17.29 -6.48 -2.71
C PHE A 324 16.05 -6.72 -1.85
N ASP A 325 16.04 -7.75 -1.00
CA ASP A 325 14.92 -8.01 -0.09
C ASP A 325 14.80 -6.87 0.94
N PHE A 326 13.58 -6.55 1.35
CA PHE A 326 13.33 -5.46 2.29
C PHE A 326 12.14 -5.76 3.20
N TRP A 327 12.23 -5.32 4.46
CA TRP A 327 11.13 -5.36 5.42
C TRP A 327 10.20 -4.17 5.22
N VAL A 328 8.90 -4.41 5.33
CA VAL A 328 7.84 -3.40 5.27
C VAL A 328 6.73 -3.75 6.24
N ASP A 329 5.97 -2.74 6.65
CA ASP A 329 4.72 -2.95 7.36
C ASP A 329 3.73 -3.69 6.44
N SER A 330 3.05 -4.69 7.00
CA SER A 330 2.14 -5.57 6.25
C SER A 330 0.85 -4.91 5.73
N ASP A 331 0.60 -3.67 6.12
CA ASP A 331 -0.53 -2.82 5.73
C ASP A 331 -0.08 -1.66 4.83
N LEU A 332 1.20 -1.66 4.42
CA LEU A 332 1.72 -0.67 3.49
C LEU A 332 0.87 -0.67 2.21
N PRO A 333 0.33 0.50 1.77
CA PRO A 333 -0.55 0.57 0.59
C PRO A 333 0.08 0.12 -0.73
N ASP A 334 1.40 -0.08 -0.74
CA ASP A 334 2.22 -0.51 -1.89
C ASP A 334 2.38 -2.04 -1.98
N LEU A 335 1.69 -2.80 -1.12
CA LEU A 335 1.57 -4.26 -1.20
C LEU A 335 0.19 -4.64 -1.70
N HIS A 336 0.13 -5.46 -2.75
CA HIS A 336 -1.11 -5.76 -3.44
C HIS A 336 -1.34 -7.26 -3.64
N PRO A 337 -2.60 -7.72 -3.66
CA PRO A 337 -2.93 -9.11 -3.97
C PRO A 337 -2.57 -9.44 -5.43
N VAL A 338 -2.40 -10.74 -5.70
CA VAL A 338 -2.21 -11.26 -7.06
C VAL A 338 -3.35 -10.83 -7.98
N GLY A 339 -2.99 -10.27 -9.14
CA GLY A 339 -3.91 -9.78 -10.15
C GLY A 339 -4.28 -8.30 -10.00
N TRP A 340 -3.71 -7.58 -9.04
CA TRP A 340 -4.02 -6.16 -8.82
C TRP A 340 -3.64 -5.32 -10.04
N CYS A 341 -2.41 -5.45 -10.53
CA CYS A 341 -1.92 -4.78 -11.74
C CYS A 341 -2.83 -5.04 -12.94
N ALA A 342 -3.21 -6.29 -13.17
CA ALA A 342 -4.09 -6.67 -14.27
C ALA A 342 -5.49 -6.05 -14.14
N ARG A 343 -6.03 -5.94 -12.91
CA ARG A 343 -7.34 -5.33 -12.65
C ARG A 343 -7.33 -3.81 -12.72
N THR A 344 -6.25 -3.18 -12.30
CA THR A 344 -6.11 -1.72 -12.26
C THR A 344 -5.56 -1.14 -13.55
N GLY A 345 -4.97 -1.96 -14.42
CA GLY A 345 -4.29 -1.52 -15.63
C GLY A 345 -2.87 -1.02 -15.38
N HIS A 346 -2.25 -1.37 -14.25
CA HIS A 346 -0.84 -1.09 -13.98
C HIS A 346 0.04 -2.20 -14.62
N PRO A 347 1.16 -1.86 -15.27
CA PRO A 347 2.11 -2.88 -15.75
C PRO A 347 2.70 -3.69 -14.58
N LEU A 348 2.73 -5.01 -14.73
CA LEU A 348 3.40 -5.92 -13.79
C LEU A 348 4.74 -6.37 -14.38
N GLU A 349 5.82 -6.15 -13.64
CA GLU A 349 7.14 -6.65 -14.00
C GLU A 349 7.24 -8.15 -13.69
N PRO A 350 7.53 -8.99 -14.71
CA PRO A 350 7.67 -10.42 -14.50
C PRO A 350 8.93 -10.75 -13.68
N PRO A 351 9.02 -11.98 -13.13
CA PRO A 351 10.22 -12.46 -12.48
C PRO A 351 11.45 -12.30 -13.38
N LEU A 352 12.59 -12.01 -12.78
CA LEU A 352 13.84 -11.92 -13.55
C LEU A 352 14.28 -13.33 -13.97
N SER A 353 14.21 -13.64 -15.26
CA SER A 353 14.67 -14.93 -15.78
C SER A 353 16.20 -14.97 -15.85
N HIS A 354 16.83 -15.90 -15.14
CA HIS A 354 18.28 -16.17 -15.25
C HIS A 354 18.72 -16.57 -16.69
N ALA A 355 17.78 -16.98 -17.55
CA ALA A 355 18.01 -17.33 -18.96
C ALA A 355 18.37 -16.12 -19.86
N GLY A 356 18.22 -14.87 -19.37
CA GLY A 356 18.50 -13.67 -20.16
C GLY A 356 19.98 -13.26 -20.25
N SER A 357 20.91 -13.97 -19.59
CA SER A 357 22.34 -13.66 -19.72
C SER A 357 22.92 -14.02 -21.09
N SER A 358 22.33 -14.99 -21.80
CA SER A 358 22.77 -15.40 -23.14
C SER A 358 22.04 -14.68 -24.28
N ASP A 359 20.76 -14.33 -24.14
CA ASP A 359 20.00 -13.64 -25.20
C ASP A 359 20.22 -12.12 -25.22
N LEU A 360 20.83 -11.55 -24.18
CA LEU A 360 21.27 -10.15 -24.16
C LEU A 360 22.69 -9.95 -24.72
N LYS A 361 23.25 -10.93 -25.46
CA LYS A 361 24.50 -10.79 -26.22
C LYS A 361 24.30 -10.55 -27.73
N SER A 362 23.07 -10.59 -28.24
CA SER A 362 22.80 -10.53 -29.69
C SER A 362 22.21 -9.20 -30.19
N SER A 363 22.35 -8.12 -29.42
CA SER A 363 22.01 -6.75 -29.87
C SER A 363 23.07 -5.76 -29.39
N VAL A 364 24.24 -5.79 -30.03
CA VAL A 364 25.23 -4.71 -29.99
C VAL A 364 24.72 -3.53 -30.83
N THR A 365 23.63 -2.94 -30.37
CA THR A 365 23.11 -1.66 -30.83
C THR A 365 22.70 -0.89 -29.57
N GLN A 366 23.62 -0.06 -29.09
CA GLN A 366 23.46 1.12 -28.20
C GLN A 366 22.42 1.04 -27.05
N GLY A 367 22.90 1.11 -25.80
CA GLY A 367 22.18 1.83 -24.73
C GLY A 367 21.54 1.04 -23.58
N VAL A 368 21.80 -0.26 -23.42
CA VAL A 368 21.24 -1.04 -22.30
C VAL A 368 22.11 -0.90 -21.04
N CYS A 369 21.48 -0.73 -19.87
CA CYS A 369 22.17 -0.64 -18.58
C CYS A 369 22.99 -1.91 -18.30
N PRO A 370 24.26 -1.80 -17.86
CA PRO A 370 25.12 -2.96 -17.57
C PRO A 370 24.75 -3.69 -16.27
N THR A 371 23.86 -3.14 -15.44
CA THR A 371 23.47 -3.76 -14.17
C THR A 371 22.61 -4.99 -14.43
N PRO A 372 22.98 -6.18 -13.92
CA PRO A 372 22.22 -7.41 -14.13
C PRO A 372 20.75 -7.26 -13.74
N GLY A 373 19.85 -7.66 -14.65
CA GLY A 373 18.40 -7.59 -14.47
C GLY A 373 17.77 -6.20 -14.61
N CYS A 374 18.57 -5.15 -14.77
CA CYS A 374 18.05 -3.81 -15.02
C CYS A 374 17.83 -3.58 -16.52
N ARG A 375 16.63 -3.11 -16.89
CA ARG A 375 16.28 -2.76 -18.28
C ARG A 375 16.53 -1.28 -18.62
N GLY A 376 17.24 -0.54 -17.77
CA GLY A 376 17.49 0.90 -17.99
C GLY A 376 16.31 1.82 -17.63
N VAL A 377 15.33 1.33 -16.88
CA VAL A 377 14.12 2.08 -16.49
C VAL A 377 14.33 2.79 -15.15
N GLY A 378 13.92 4.07 -15.06
CA GLY A 378 14.12 4.95 -13.90
C GLY A 378 15.57 5.42 -13.73
N HIS A 379 15.87 6.12 -12.63
CA HIS A 379 17.23 6.60 -12.33
C HIS A 379 17.43 6.84 -10.83
N ILE A 380 18.66 6.67 -10.33
CA ILE A 380 19.01 6.94 -8.92
C ILE A 380 18.81 8.41 -8.47
N LYS A 381 18.55 9.33 -9.41
CA LYS A 381 18.37 10.77 -9.13
C LYS A 381 16.89 11.18 -9.10
N GLY A 382 15.98 10.21 -9.11
CA GLY A 382 14.53 10.45 -9.04
C GLY A 382 13.86 10.56 -10.42
N ALA A 383 12.58 10.93 -10.38
CA ALA A 383 11.63 10.84 -11.50
C ALA A 383 11.98 11.70 -12.72
N LYS A 384 12.81 12.74 -12.54
CA LYS A 384 13.33 13.59 -13.62
C LYS A 384 13.94 12.80 -14.79
N TYR A 385 14.48 11.62 -14.52
CA TYR A 385 15.10 10.77 -15.52
C TYR A 385 14.29 9.47 -15.65
N THR A 386 13.59 9.33 -16.78
CA THR A 386 12.75 8.15 -17.07
C THR A 386 13.58 6.89 -17.35
N GLY A 387 14.87 7.03 -17.67
CA GLY A 387 15.77 5.91 -17.88
C GLY A 387 17.26 6.24 -17.73
N HIS A 388 18.07 5.21 -17.85
CA HIS A 388 19.53 5.26 -17.77
C HIS A 388 20.16 4.18 -18.64
N HIS A 389 21.42 4.39 -19.03
CA HIS A 389 22.21 3.45 -19.83
C HIS A 389 23.54 3.06 -19.15
N SER A 390 23.78 3.50 -17.91
CA SER A 390 25.02 3.22 -17.17
C SER A 390 24.75 2.78 -15.73
N ALA A 391 25.69 2.02 -15.15
CA ALA A 391 25.64 1.63 -13.74
C ALA A 391 25.58 2.83 -12.79
N PHE A 392 26.11 3.99 -13.20
CA PHE A 392 26.09 5.21 -12.39
C PHE A 392 24.67 5.75 -12.20
N GLY A 393 23.86 5.71 -13.25
CA GLY A 393 22.45 6.13 -13.21
C GLY A 393 21.50 5.06 -12.67
N CYS A 394 21.95 3.82 -12.60
CA CYS A 394 21.11 2.68 -12.25
C CYS A 394 20.72 2.66 -10.77
N PRO A 395 19.42 2.55 -10.44
CA PRO A 395 19.00 2.34 -9.06
C PRO A 395 19.54 1.03 -8.47
N TYR A 396 19.77 -0.01 -9.27
CA TYR A 396 20.12 -1.36 -8.79
C TYR A 396 21.62 -1.67 -8.81
N SER A 397 22.47 -0.74 -9.23
CA SER A 397 23.91 -1.00 -9.29
C SER A 397 24.52 -1.10 -7.89
N ASP A 398 25.56 -1.91 -7.73
CA ASP A 398 26.23 -2.10 -6.43
C ASP A 398 26.77 -0.78 -5.85
N ILE A 399 27.17 0.15 -6.72
CA ILE A 399 27.64 1.50 -6.36
C ILE A 399 26.52 2.30 -5.67
N ASN A 400 25.27 2.07 -6.04
CA ASN A 400 24.12 2.82 -5.53
C ASN A 400 23.30 2.03 -4.50
N MET A 401 23.58 0.73 -4.30
CA MET A 401 22.85 -0.12 -3.36
C MET A 401 22.87 0.38 -1.92
N LYS A 402 24.03 0.88 -1.47
CA LYS A 402 24.24 1.39 -0.11
C LYS A 402 24.03 2.90 0.05
N LYS A 403 23.72 3.60 -1.04
CA LYS A 403 23.48 5.05 -0.98
C LYS A 403 22.04 5.29 -0.57
N GLU A 404 21.83 5.89 0.60
CA GLU A 404 20.54 6.50 0.90
C GLU A 404 20.32 7.65 -0.10
N VAL A 405 19.16 7.66 -0.74
CA VAL A 405 18.78 8.79 -1.59
C VAL A 405 18.46 9.94 -0.65
N VAL A 406 19.30 10.96 -0.67
CA VAL A 406 19.10 12.19 0.09
C VAL A 406 18.82 13.33 -0.87
N LEU A 407 17.83 14.14 -0.54
CA LEU A 407 17.52 15.36 -1.28
C LEU A 407 17.79 16.57 -0.39
N PRO A 408 18.20 17.71 -0.96
CA PRO A 408 18.21 18.97 -0.23
C PRO A 408 16.84 19.23 0.40
N ASP A 409 16.81 19.68 1.65
CA ASP A 409 15.58 20.15 2.24
C ASP A 409 15.17 21.42 1.52
N ARG A 410 14.03 21.36 0.82
CA ARG A 410 13.53 22.47 0.03
C ARG A 410 12.90 23.58 0.89
N LEU A 411 12.75 23.34 2.19
CA LEU A 411 12.12 24.24 3.15
C LEU A 411 13.13 24.88 4.12
N GLY A 412 14.38 24.40 4.11
CA GLY A 412 15.48 25.06 4.80
C GLY A 412 15.75 26.45 4.20
N GLY A 413 15.95 27.46 5.06
CA GLY A 413 16.30 28.80 4.61
C GLY A 413 17.62 28.82 3.81
N GLU A 414 17.81 29.83 2.96
CA GLU A 414 18.94 29.94 2.00
C GLU A 414 20.35 29.83 2.60
N LYS A 415 20.48 29.93 3.93
CA LYS A 415 21.75 29.98 4.65
C LYS A 415 22.32 28.61 5.03
N GLN A 416 21.55 27.51 4.95
CA GLN A 416 22.05 26.17 5.25
C GLN A 416 21.30 25.08 4.45
N ILE A 417 22.04 24.29 3.65
CA ILE A 417 21.50 23.13 2.93
C ILE A 417 21.49 21.93 3.88
N THR A 418 20.33 21.63 4.46
CA THR A 418 20.09 20.35 5.14
C THR A 418 19.70 19.30 4.10
N PHE A 419 20.01 18.03 4.33
CA PHE A 419 19.61 16.93 3.45
C PHE A 419 18.61 16.03 4.17
N VAL A 420 17.49 15.71 3.51
CA VAL A 420 16.44 14.82 4.01
C VAL A 420 16.53 13.47 3.28
N PRO A 421 16.55 12.35 4.01
CA PRO A 421 16.44 11.04 3.39
C PRO A 421 15.09 10.85 2.69
N VAL A 422 15.11 10.39 1.45
CA VAL A 422 13.91 9.96 0.72
C VAL A 422 13.55 8.56 1.21
N HIS A 423 12.76 8.51 2.26
CA HIS A 423 12.19 7.27 2.77
C HIS A 423 10.82 7.06 2.14
N PHE A 424 10.69 6.05 1.27
CA PHE A 424 9.39 5.52 0.86
C PHE A 424 8.81 4.75 2.06
N VAL A 425 8.21 5.50 2.99
CA VAL A 425 7.51 5.12 4.23
C VAL A 425 8.39 4.65 5.40
N GLN A 426 8.25 5.43 6.50
CA GLN A 426 8.49 5.21 7.93
C GLN A 426 9.55 4.18 8.35
N LYS A 427 10.72 4.67 8.80
CA LYS A 427 11.43 3.99 9.89
C LYS A 427 10.61 4.26 11.16
N THR A 428 9.78 3.32 11.59
CA THR A 428 9.45 3.21 13.02
C THR A 428 10.77 3.05 13.75
N LYS A 429 11.22 4.12 14.41
CA LYS A 429 12.35 4.03 15.35
C LYS A 429 12.01 2.92 16.34
N ARG A 430 12.94 1.99 16.57
CA ARG A 430 12.88 1.10 17.74
C ARG A 430 12.67 1.97 18.98
N LEU A 431 11.49 1.90 19.57
CA LEU A 431 11.24 2.26 20.96
C LEU A 431 10.90 0.98 21.71
N CYS A 432 11.88 0.08 21.78
CA CYS A 432 11.92 -0.98 22.78
C CYS A 432 13.40 -1.18 23.14
N THR A 433 13.88 -0.47 24.16
CA THR A 433 14.89 -1.00 25.06
C THR A 433 14.13 -1.44 26.29
N ALA A 434 13.75 -2.71 26.33
CA ALA A 434 13.38 -3.38 27.56
C ALA A 434 14.59 -4.23 27.93
N ASP A 435 15.31 -3.74 28.94
CA ASP A 435 16.19 -4.44 29.87
C ASP A 435 16.87 -5.73 29.40
N ASP A 436 18.13 -5.59 28.98
CA ASP A 436 19.14 -6.62 29.28
C ASP A 436 19.35 -6.61 30.82
N GLN A 437 18.55 -7.40 31.55
CA GLN A 437 18.98 -7.84 32.87
C GLN A 437 20.04 -8.92 32.67
N GLU A 438 21.29 -8.49 32.66
CA GLU A 438 22.43 -9.35 33.00
C GLU A 438 22.14 -10.01 34.36
N GLU A 439 21.86 -11.31 34.33
CA GLU A 439 21.78 -12.16 35.50
C GLU A 439 23.19 -12.28 36.11
N ALA A 440 23.53 -11.34 37.00
CA ALA A 440 24.76 -11.38 37.76
C ALA A 440 24.69 -12.54 38.77
N THR A 441 25.23 -13.70 38.40
CA THR A 441 25.56 -14.80 39.31
C THR A 441 26.39 -14.29 40.49
N PRO A 442 26.00 -14.56 41.76
CA PRO A 442 26.82 -14.16 42.90
C PRO A 442 28.11 -15.00 42.96
N PRO A 443 29.24 -14.43 43.39
CA PRO A 443 30.50 -15.14 43.44
C PRO A 443 30.45 -16.28 44.45
N GLN A 444 30.83 -17.47 44.00
CA GLN A 444 31.08 -18.62 44.86
C GLN A 444 32.37 -18.40 45.66
N ASP A 445 32.27 -18.56 46.98
CA ASP A 445 33.41 -18.63 47.88
C ASP A 445 34.34 -19.78 47.48
N VAL A 446 35.59 -19.44 47.15
CA VAL A 446 36.67 -20.42 46.98
C VAL A 446 37.51 -20.41 48.27
N PRO A 447 37.71 -21.56 48.95
CA PRO A 447 38.56 -21.60 50.12
C PRO A 447 40.03 -21.41 49.73
N MET A 448 40.69 -20.54 50.47
CA MET A 448 42.13 -20.32 50.42
C MET A 448 42.85 -21.58 50.94
N GLU A 449 43.48 -22.34 50.04
CA GLU A 449 44.49 -23.34 50.42
C GLU A 449 45.89 -22.85 50.05
N THR A 450 46.69 -22.77 51.11
CA THR A 450 48.13 -22.53 51.19
C THR A 450 48.98 -23.46 50.33
N ARG A 451 49.91 -22.91 49.55
CA ARG A 451 51.35 -23.20 49.70
C ARG A 451 52.25 -22.22 48.97
#